data_AF-A0A1R2BIP9-F1
#
_entry.id   AF-A0A1R2BIP9-F1
#
_cell.length_a   1.000
_cell.length_b   1.000
_cell.length_c   1.000
_cell.angle_alpha   90.00
_cell.angle_beta   90.00
_cell.angle_gamma   90.00
#
_symmetry.space_group_name_H-M   'P 1'
#
loop_
_entity.id
_entity.type
_entity.pdbx_description
1 polymer ?
#
loop_
_entity_poly.entity_id
_entity_poly.type
_entity_poly.pdbx_seq_one_letter_code
_entity_poly.pdbx_strand_id
1 'polypeptide(L)'
;MADFSNQIVAPIPVYLADRDLLSRLAKELQEERDKNFNLARDLAIEKHKTQQLECYLMSLTTLGEKKSNNDSFEDGIKKLPKNDSMDTLASSSDLNELKTQIGVYSPEIRKAKIMKYKEKIKKYRQKFHVSRSFTGRSVVAKIKPRVNGKFVKAESLNDFKELKD
;
A
#
# COMPACT_ATOMS: atom_id res chain seq x y z
N MET A 1 -15.38 34.66 -40.91
CA MET A 1 -15.95 34.30 -39.60
C MET A 1 -17.46 34.20 -39.79
N ALA A 2 -18.05 33.01 -39.62
CA ALA A 2 -19.49 32.84 -39.78
C ALA A 2 -20.21 33.24 -38.48
N ASP A 3 -21.11 34.20 -38.59
CA ASP A 3 -21.90 34.77 -37.49
C ASP A 3 -23.13 33.89 -37.27
N PHE A 4 -23.20 33.22 -36.13
CA PHE A 4 -24.26 32.26 -35.75
C PHE A 4 -25.39 32.90 -34.92
N SER A 5 -25.51 34.22 -34.92
CA SER A 5 -26.30 34.96 -33.93
C SER A 5 -27.82 34.92 -34.12
N ASN A 6 -28.40 34.31 -35.16
CA ASN A 6 -29.86 34.23 -35.33
C ASN A 6 -30.33 32.98 -36.09
N GLN A 7 -30.16 31.79 -35.50
CA GLN A 7 -30.95 30.61 -35.91
C GLN A 7 -32.23 30.56 -35.09
N ILE A 8 -33.32 31.08 -35.65
CA ILE A 8 -34.67 30.89 -35.11
C ILE A 8 -34.98 29.39 -35.27
N VAL A 9 -34.87 28.65 -34.16
CA VAL A 9 -35.20 27.23 -34.10
C VAL A 9 -36.72 27.10 -34.29
N ALA A 10 -37.16 26.44 -35.37
CA ALA A 10 -38.56 26.17 -35.61
C ALA A 10 -39.18 25.42 -34.41
N PRO A 11 -40.46 25.67 -34.06
CA PRO A 11 -41.10 24.99 -32.94
C PRO A 11 -41.11 23.47 -33.18
N ILE A 12 -40.48 22.73 -32.28
CA ILE A 12 -40.36 21.28 -32.33
C ILE A 12 -41.77 20.68 -32.23
N PRO A 13 -42.17 19.74 -33.11
CA PRO A 13 -43.46 19.08 -33.02
C PRO A 13 -43.54 18.27 -31.72
N VAL A 14 -44.44 18.68 -30.82
CA VAL A 14 -44.71 17.96 -29.57
C VAL A 14 -45.74 16.88 -29.89
N TYR A 15 -45.28 15.62 -29.97
CA TYR A 15 -46.17 14.48 -30.06
C TYR A 15 -46.86 14.26 -28.70
N LEU A 16 -48.19 14.09 -28.70
CA LEU A 16 -48.98 13.69 -27.54
C LEU A 16 -48.65 12.23 -27.19
N ALA A 17 -47.53 12.03 -26.51
CA ALA A 17 -47.16 10.72 -25.99
C ALA A 17 -47.85 10.47 -24.64
N ASP A 18 -48.22 9.21 -24.42
CA ASP A 18 -48.93 8.76 -23.22
C ASP A 18 -48.10 9.09 -21.96
N ARG A 19 -48.71 9.79 -21.00
CA ARG A 19 -48.00 10.44 -19.89
C ARG A 19 -47.28 9.41 -19.01
N ASP A 20 -47.87 8.24 -18.87
CA ASP A 20 -47.31 7.14 -18.09
C ASP A 20 -46.09 6.52 -18.77
N LEU A 21 -46.12 6.35 -20.09
CA LEU A 21 -44.98 5.86 -20.88
C LEU A 21 -43.81 6.85 -20.80
N LEU A 22 -44.09 8.16 -20.93
CA LEU A 22 -43.09 9.23 -20.77
C LEU A 22 -42.43 9.17 -19.40
N SER A 23 -43.20 8.97 -18.33
CA SER A 23 -42.66 8.90 -16.98
C SER A 23 -41.74 7.68 -16.77
N ARG A 24 -42.07 6.54 -17.39
CA ARG A 24 -41.27 5.32 -17.34
C ARG A 24 -39.96 5.48 -18.11
N LEU A 25 -40.04 5.98 -19.34
CA LEU A 25 -38.87 6.25 -20.18
C LEU A 25 -37.95 7.28 -19.54
N ALA A 26 -38.49 8.33 -18.91
CA ALA A 26 -37.69 9.32 -18.21
C ALA A 26 -36.94 8.72 -17.01
N LYS A 27 -37.57 7.82 -16.25
CA LYS A 27 -36.92 7.10 -15.14
C LYS A 27 -35.83 6.17 -15.65
N GLU A 28 -36.13 5.36 -16.66
CA GLU A 28 -35.17 4.43 -17.25
C GLU A 28 -33.95 5.15 -17.83
N LEU A 29 -34.17 6.25 -18.54
CA LEU A 29 -33.11 7.11 -19.07
C LEU A 29 -32.24 7.71 -17.94
N GLN A 30 -32.84 8.06 -16.81
CA GLN A 30 -32.10 8.57 -15.65
C GLN A 30 -31.27 7.46 -14.99
N GLU A 31 -31.83 6.26 -14.82
CA GLU A 31 -31.11 5.11 -14.30
C GLU A 31 -29.92 4.72 -15.18
N GLU A 32 -30.08 4.74 -16.51
CA GLU A 32 -28.98 4.48 -17.45
C GLU A 32 -27.90 5.55 -17.39
N ARG A 33 -28.25 6.82 -17.16
CA ARG A 33 -27.26 7.89 -16.93
C ARG A 33 -26.47 7.65 -15.66
N ASP A 34 -27.12 7.25 -14.58
CA ASP A 34 -26.47 6.98 -13.30
C ASP A 34 -25.54 5.75 -13.39
N LYS A 35 -25.98 4.69 -14.09
CA LYS A 35 -25.14 3.52 -14.40
C LYS A 35 -23.92 3.91 -15.24
N ASN A 36 -24.11 4.66 -16.31
CA ASN A 36 -23.01 5.14 -17.17
C ASN A 36 -22.03 6.03 -16.39
N PHE A 37 -22.53 6.89 -15.51
CA PHE A 37 -21.67 7.73 -14.67
C PHE A 37 -20.81 6.91 -13.72
N ASN A 38 -21.40 5.91 -13.06
CA ASN A 38 -20.65 5.01 -12.19
C ASN A 38 -19.63 4.18 -12.98
N LEU A 39 -20.01 3.65 -14.15
CA LEU A 39 -19.09 2.91 -15.01
C LEU A 39 -17.92 3.77 -15.48
N ALA A 40 -18.17 5.02 -15.88
CA ALA A 40 -17.12 5.95 -16.27
C ALA A 40 -16.15 6.26 -15.11
N ARG A 41 -16.68 6.41 -13.89
CA ARG A 41 -15.86 6.59 -12.68
C ARG A 41 -14.98 5.36 -12.43
N ASP A 42 -15.56 4.16 -12.46
CA ASP A 42 -14.83 2.91 -12.21
C ASP A 42 -13.76 2.67 -13.28
N LEU A 43 -14.06 2.96 -14.54
CA LEU A 43 -13.12 2.86 -15.65
C LEU A 43 -11.97 3.87 -15.50
N ALA A 44 -12.22 5.08 -15.02
CA ALA A 44 -11.18 6.05 -14.71
C ALA A 44 -10.26 5.56 -13.58
N ILE A 45 -10.84 4.94 -12.53
CA ILE A 45 -10.08 4.34 -11.43
C ILE A 45 -9.19 3.19 -11.94
N GLU A 46 -9.74 2.29 -12.75
CA GLU A 46 -8.96 1.19 -13.33
C GLU A 46 -7.86 1.68 -14.26
N LYS A 47 -8.13 2.66 -15.13
CA LYS A 47 -7.11 3.29 -15.98
C LYS A 47 -5.96 3.90 -15.16
N HIS A 48 -6.29 4.54 -14.05
CA HIS A 48 -5.28 5.10 -13.17
C HIS A 48 -4.43 4.01 -12.50
N LYS A 49 -5.05 2.91 -12.04
CA LYS A 49 -4.31 1.74 -11.50
C LYS A 49 -3.40 1.10 -12.55
N THR A 50 -3.89 0.90 -13.77
CA THR A 50 -3.08 0.32 -14.86
C THR A 50 -1.90 1.21 -15.20
N GLN A 51 -2.10 2.53 -15.27
CA GLN A 51 -1.02 3.49 -15.49
C GLN A 51 0.05 3.42 -14.39
N GLN A 52 -0.35 3.33 -13.12
CA GLN A 52 0.59 3.16 -12.01
C GLN A 52 1.42 1.88 -12.15
N LEU A 53 0.79 0.78 -12.56
CA LEU A 53 1.48 -0.49 -12.81
C LEU A 53 2.46 -0.39 -13.99
N GLU A 54 2.06 0.26 -15.08
CA GLU A 54 2.94 0.51 -16.23
C GLU A 54 4.17 1.34 -15.83
N CYS A 55 3.98 2.43 -15.08
CA CYS A 55 5.10 3.21 -14.54
C CYS A 55 6.02 2.37 -13.65
N TYR A 56 5.45 1.51 -12.80
CA TYR A 56 6.22 0.62 -11.95
C TYR A 56 7.02 -0.41 -12.77
N LEU A 57 6.39 -1.05 -13.75
CA LEU A 57 7.05 -2.00 -14.64
C LEU A 57 8.18 -1.33 -15.42
N MET A 58 7.96 -0.13 -15.95
CA MET A 58 8.98 0.66 -16.64
C MET A 58 10.16 1.02 -15.72
N SER A 59 9.91 1.29 -14.43
CA SER A 59 11.00 1.50 -13.46
C SER A 59 11.85 0.24 -13.22
N LEU A 60 11.23 -0.94 -13.29
CA LEU A 60 11.93 -2.21 -13.12
C LEU A 60 12.72 -2.61 -14.37
N THR A 61 12.18 -2.38 -15.58
CA THR A 61 12.88 -2.68 -16.83
C THR A 61 14.09 -1.77 -17.03
N THR A 62 13.94 -0.47 -16.78
CA THR A 62 15.07 0.48 -16.83
C THR A 62 16.16 0.20 -15.78
N LEU A 63 15.80 -0.37 -14.62
CA LEU A 63 16.78 -0.90 -13.65
C LEU A 63 17.43 -2.22 -14.10
N GLY A 64 16.72 -3.03 -14.90
CA GLY A 64 17.23 -4.25 -15.51
C GLY A 64 18.25 -3.97 -16.63
N GLU A 65 17.98 -2.98 -17.48
CA GLU A 65 18.87 -2.56 -18.57
C GLU A 65 20.15 -1.88 -18.06
N LYS A 66 20.09 -1.15 -16.94
CA LYS A 66 21.28 -0.55 -16.30
C LYS A 66 22.22 -1.54 -15.61
N LYS A 67 21.84 -2.82 -15.49
CA LYS A 67 22.71 -3.88 -14.91
C LYS A 67 23.56 -4.61 -15.94
N SER A 68 23.33 -4.44 -17.24
CA SER A 68 24.12 -5.11 -18.28
C SER A 68 25.32 -4.32 -18.80
N ASN A 69 25.49 -3.07 -18.38
CA ASN A 69 26.69 -2.28 -18.70
C ASN A 69 27.41 -1.99 -17.38
N ASN A 70 28.53 -2.66 -17.18
CA ASN A 70 29.52 -2.26 -16.18
C ASN A 70 29.90 -0.81 -16.48
N ASP A 71 29.48 0.14 -15.65
CA ASP A 71 30.21 1.39 -15.43
C ASP A 71 29.72 2.07 -14.14
N SER A 72 30.70 2.66 -13.47
CA SER A 72 30.75 3.38 -12.19
C SER A 72 29.46 3.88 -11.52
N PHE A 73 29.45 3.70 -10.19
CA PHE A 73 28.39 3.89 -9.19
C PHE A 73 28.06 5.34 -8.77
N GLU A 74 28.56 6.37 -9.44
CA GLU A 74 28.25 7.77 -9.11
C GLU A 74 27.72 8.52 -10.34
N ASP A 75 26.80 9.47 -10.15
CA ASP A 75 26.20 10.39 -11.15
C ASP A 75 24.80 10.11 -11.73
N GLY A 76 24.08 9.09 -11.25
CA GLY A 76 22.74 8.76 -11.77
C GLY A 76 21.53 9.51 -11.20
N ILE A 77 21.67 10.33 -10.15
CA ILE A 77 20.53 10.95 -9.42
C ILE A 77 20.21 12.36 -9.95
N LYS A 78 19.98 12.55 -11.25
CA LYS A 78 19.61 13.90 -11.78
C LYS A 78 18.48 13.96 -12.80
N LYS A 79 17.81 12.86 -13.17
CA LYS A 79 16.72 12.93 -14.17
C LYS A 79 15.52 12.06 -13.78
N LEU A 80 14.66 12.60 -12.92
CA LEU A 80 13.25 12.18 -12.80
C LEU A 80 12.40 13.32 -13.36
N PRO A 81 11.47 13.06 -14.31
CA PRO A 81 10.52 14.08 -14.74
C PRO A 81 9.58 14.43 -13.58
N LYS A 82 9.51 15.72 -13.25
CA LYS A 82 8.53 16.26 -12.29
C LYS A 82 7.17 16.27 -12.99
N ASN A 83 6.24 15.46 -12.52
CA ASN A 83 4.84 15.61 -12.89
C ASN A 83 4.24 16.71 -12.00
N ASP A 84 4.02 17.87 -12.58
CA ASP A 84 3.31 18.98 -11.96
C ASP A 84 1.81 18.84 -12.22
N SER A 85 1.04 18.43 -11.20
CA SER A 85 -0.43 18.57 -11.06
C SER A 85 -0.93 17.53 -10.03
N MET A 86 -1.76 17.78 -9.02
CA MET A 86 -2.27 18.96 -8.32
C MET A 86 -2.88 18.38 -7.02
N ASP A 87 -2.77 19.13 -5.91
CA ASP A 87 -3.50 18.98 -4.64
C ASP A 87 -3.26 17.75 -3.73
N THR A 88 -2.22 17.85 -2.90
CA THR A 88 -2.35 17.46 -1.48
C THR A 88 -1.68 18.53 -0.62
N LEU A 89 -2.51 19.26 0.13
CA LEU A 89 -2.17 20.30 1.11
C LEU A 89 -1.45 19.71 2.35
N ALA A 90 -0.32 19.02 2.15
CA ALA A 90 0.56 18.59 3.22
C ALA A 90 2.01 18.90 2.82
N SER A 91 2.48 20.05 3.27
CA SER A 91 3.89 20.49 3.41
C SER A 91 4.91 19.73 2.55
N SER A 92 5.06 20.16 1.29
CA SER A 92 6.09 19.66 0.37
C SER A 92 7.53 20.02 0.83
N SER A 93 7.66 20.95 1.79
CA SER A 93 8.91 21.27 2.49
C SER A 93 9.41 20.12 3.37
N ASP A 94 8.51 19.46 4.12
CA ASP A 94 8.91 18.42 5.09
C ASP A 94 9.39 17.13 4.40
N LEU A 95 8.86 16.84 3.21
CA LEU A 95 9.28 15.68 2.41
C LEU A 95 10.66 15.83 1.77
N ASN A 96 11.11 17.07 1.53
CA ASN A 96 12.45 17.33 0.99
C ASN A 96 13.51 17.35 2.11
N GLU A 97 13.17 17.80 3.31
CA GLU A 97 14.05 17.74 4.50
C GLU A 97 14.30 16.30 4.98
N LEU A 98 13.32 15.40 4.85
CA LEU A 98 13.51 13.98 5.15
C LEU A 98 14.36 13.22 4.12
N LYS A 99 14.52 13.75 2.90
CA LYS A 99 15.39 13.14 1.87
C LYS A 99 16.87 13.43 2.11
N THR A 100 17.20 14.53 2.79
CA THR A 100 18.59 14.92 3.07
C THR A 100 19.11 14.33 4.38
N GLN A 101 18.24 13.83 5.26
CA GLN A 101 18.65 13.16 6.48
C GLN A 101 19.15 11.73 6.19
N ILE A 102 20.47 11.62 6.07
CA ILE A 102 21.21 10.36 5.90
C ILE A 102 20.72 9.34 6.94
N GLY A 103 20.20 8.20 6.47
CA GLY A 103 19.73 7.09 7.32
C GLY A 103 18.21 6.98 7.48
N VAL A 104 17.42 7.96 7.04
CA VAL A 104 15.95 7.88 7.07
C VAL A 104 15.42 7.38 5.73
N TYR A 105 14.71 6.24 5.73
CA TYR A 105 14.02 5.78 4.53
C TYR A 105 12.79 6.63 4.23
N SER A 106 12.55 6.90 2.95
CA SER A 106 11.27 7.45 2.50
C SER A 106 10.11 6.53 2.92
N PRO A 107 8.90 7.07 3.12
CA PRO A 107 7.74 6.27 3.55
C PRO A 107 7.48 5.04 2.66
N GLU A 108 7.65 5.19 1.36
CA GLU A 108 7.47 4.12 0.37
C GLU A 108 8.53 3.01 0.52
N ILE A 109 9.81 3.38 0.62
CA ILE A 109 10.91 2.43 0.82
C ILE A 109 10.75 1.70 2.16
N ARG A 110 10.34 2.43 3.21
CA ARG A 110 10.07 1.86 4.53
C ARG A 110 8.94 0.84 4.46
N LYS A 111 7.83 1.16 3.77
CA LYS A 111 6.69 0.25 3.56
C LYS A 111 7.14 -1.03 2.84
N ALA A 112 7.91 -0.91 1.75
CA ALA A 112 8.44 -2.06 1.02
C ALA A 112 9.36 -2.93 1.88
N LYS A 113 10.25 -2.32 2.68
CA LYS A 113 11.13 -3.05 3.61
C LYS A 113 10.37 -3.76 4.72
N ILE A 114 9.34 -3.13 5.27
CA ILE A 114 8.46 -3.73 6.28
C ILE A 114 7.75 -4.96 5.68
N MET A 115 7.18 -4.84 4.48
CA MET A 115 6.52 -5.97 3.81
C MET A 115 7.47 -7.13 3.56
N LYS A 116 8.66 -6.85 3.00
CA LYS A 116 9.72 -7.85 2.79
C LYS A 116 10.14 -8.53 4.09
N TYR A 117 10.27 -7.77 5.19
CA TYR A 117 10.60 -8.31 6.50
C TYR A 117 9.48 -9.22 7.03
N LYS A 118 8.21 -8.82 6.91
CA LYS A 118 7.05 -9.64 7.32
C LYS A 118 7.00 -10.96 6.54
N GLU A 119 7.22 -10.92 5.24
CA GLU A 119 7.31 -12.12 4.40
C GLU A 119 8.47 -13.02 4.81
N LYS A 120 9.65 -12.45 5.11
CA LYS A 120 10.80 -13.21 5.62
C LYS A 120 10.46 -13.94 6.91
N ILE A 121 9.81 -13.27 7.86
CA ILE A 121 9.38 -13.88 9.13
C ILE A 121 8.36 -14.99 8.88
N LYS A 122 7.39 -14.77 7.98
CA LYS A 122 6.39 -15.78 7.62
C LYS A 122 7.04 -17.04 7.04
N LYS A 123 7.94 -16.87 6.05
CA LYS A 123 8.72 -17.97 5.45
C LYS A 123 9.55 -18.71 6.50
N TYR A 124 10.20 -17.98 7.41
CA TYR A 124 11.00 -18.59 8.48
C TYR A 124 10.14 -19.43 9.43
N ARG A 125 8.99 -18.91 9.89
CA ARG A 125 8.07 -19.63 10.79
C ARG A 125 7.44 -20.86 10.13
N GLN A 126 7.19 -20.81 8.82
CA GLN A 126 6.70 -21.95 8.05
C GLN A 126 7.78 -23.04 7.93
N LYS A 127 9.02 -22.65 7.64
CA LYS A 127 10.14 -23.59 7.46
C LYS A 127 10.62 -24.19 8.79
N PHE A 128 10.75 -23.35 9.82
CA PHE A 128 11.26 -23.73 11.13
C PHE A 128 10.12 -23.67 12.14
N HIS A 129 9.52 -24.81 12.40
CA HIS A 129 8.63 -24.98 13.53
C HIS A 129 9.45 -24.91 14.81
N VAL A 130 8.96 -24.20 15.83
CA VAL A 130 9.59 -24.21 17.15
C VAL A 130 9.33 -25.59 17.76
N SER A 131 10.23 -26.54 17.51
CA SER A 131 10.21 -27.83 18.19
C SER A 131 10.68 -27.61 19.62
N ARG A 132 9.72 -27.55 20.54
CA ARG A 132 9.99 -27.46 21.98
C ARG A 132 10.52 -28.78 22.55
N SER A 133 10.66 -29.80 21.71
CA SER A 133 11.09 -31.17 22.02
C SER A 133 12.61 -31.33 22.07
N PHE A 134 13.34 -30.37 22.65
CA PHE A 134 14.73 -30.64 23.03
C PHE A 134 14.71 -31.43 24.34
N THR A 135 14.70 -32.75 24.23
CA THR A 135 14.51 -33.72 25.32
C THR A 135 15.47 -33.48 26.49
N GLY A 136 16.77 -33.21 26.24
CA GLY A 136 17.74 -33.03 27.31
C GLY A 136 17.55 -31.76 28.15
N ARG A 137 17.74 -30.58 27.54
CA ARG A 137 17.67 -29.28 28.24
C ARG A 137 16.30 -28.98 28.84
N SER A 138 15.22 -29.45 28.22
CA SER A 138 13.87 -29.22 28.76
C SER A 138 13.61 -30.00 30.04
N VAL A 139 14.08 -31.25 30.12
CA VAL A 139 13.98 -32.08 31.33
C VAL A 139 14.81 -31.46 32.45
N VAL A 140 16.07 -31.10 32.19
CA VAL A 140 16.94 -30.43 33.18
C VAL A 140 16.34 -29.11 33.67
N ALA A 141 15.78 -28.30 32.76
CA ALA A 141 15.17 -27.01 33.10
C ALA A 141 13.85 -27.12 33.88
N LYS A 142 13.17 -28.26 33.84
CA LYS A 142 11.99 -28.55 34.68
C LYS A 142 12.39 -28.88 36.11
N ILE A 143 13.49 -29.62 36.29
CA ILE A 143 13.96 -30.08 37.59
C ILE A 143 14.72 -28.97 38.35
N LYS A 144 15.41 -28.08 37.62
CA LYS A 144 16.27 -27.07 38.24
C LYS A 144 15.47 -26.07 39.12
N PRO A 145 15.91 -25.81 40.36
CA PRO A 145 15.20 -24.95 41.31
C PRO A 145 15.03 -23.51 40.81
N ARG A 146 13.89 -22.90 41.14
CA ARG A 146 13.53 -21.54 40.72
C ARG A 146 12.93 -20.72 41.85
N VAL A 147 13.23 -19.42 41.84
CA VAL A 147 12.58 -18.39 42.66
C VAL A 147 12.16 -17.27 41.70
N ASN A 148 10.88 -16.89 41.70
CA ASN A 148 10.30 -15.88 40.80
C ASN A 148 10.61 -16.13 39.31
N GLY A 149 10.57 -17.40 38.88
CA GLY A 149 10.83 -17.82 37.50
C GLY A 149 12.30 -17.87 37.08
N LYS A 150 13.22 -17.34 37.90
CA LYS A 150 14.67 -17.39 37.68
C LYS A 150 15.27 -18.66 38.28
N PHE A 151 16.25 -19.26 37.61
CA PHE A 151 16.99 -20.39 38.17
C PHE A 151 17.90 -19.94 39.31
N VAL A 152 17.92 -20.71 40.39
CA VAL A 152 18.80 -20.50 41.55
C VAL A 152 19.67 -21.73 41.79
N LYS A 153 20.73 -21.57 42.59
CA LYS A 153 21.50 -22.72 43.10
C LYS A 153 20.67 -23.44 44.16
N ALA A 154 20.90 -24.74 44.32
CA ALA A 154 20.11 -25.55 45.26
C ALA A 154 20.26 -25.04 46.71
N GLU A 155 21.47 -24.68 47.11
CA GLU A 155 21.79 -24.13 48.43
C GLU A 155 20.95 -22.89 48.74
N SER A 156 20.95 -21.91 47.82
CA SER A 156 20.19 -20.66 47.99
C SER A 156 18.67 -20.83 48.06
N LEU A 157 18.11 -21.97 47.63
CA LEU A 157 16.67 -22.20 47.70
C LEU A 157 16.20 -22.40 49.15
N ASN A 158 17.04 -23.02 49.99
CA ASN A 158 16.71 -23.26 51.40
C ASN A 158 16.66 -21.93 52.16
N ASP A 159 17.63 -21.05 51.92
CA ASP A 159 17.67 -19.69 52.49
C ASP A 159 16.39 -18.90 52.16
N PHE A 160 15.87 -19.00 50.92
CA PHE A 160 14.63 -18.33 50.53
C PHE A 160 13.34 -18.99 51.08
N LYS A 161 13.40 -20.27 51.46
CA LYS A 161 12.27 -20.95 52.11
C LYS A 161 12.18 -20.57 53.59
N GLU A 162 13.32 -20.54 54.27
CA GLU A 162 13.41 -20.18 55.69
C GLU A 162 13.04 -18.72 55.97
N LEU A 163 13.16 -17.82 54.98
CA LEU A 163 12.74 -16.42 55.07
C LEU A 163 11.23 -16.19 54.86
N LYS A 164 10.46 -17.22 54.50
CA LYS A 164 9.02 -17.12 54.19
C LYS A 164 8.10 -17.84 55.17
N ASP A 165 8.66 -18.62 56.09
CA ASP A 165 7.97 -19.20 57.25
C ASP A 165 8.13 -18.26 58.46
#